data_AF-A0A1H7JQE6-F1
#
_entry.id   AF-A0A1H7JQE6-F1
#
_cell.length_a   1.000
_cell.length_b   1.000
_cell.length_c   1.000
_cell.angle_alpha   90.00
_cell.angle_beta   90.00
_cell.angle_gamma   90.00
#
_symmetry.space_group_name_H-M   'P 1'
#
loop_
_entity.id
_entity.type
_entity.pdbx_description
1 polymer ?
#
loop_
_entity_poly.entity_id
_entity_poly.type
_entity_poly.pdbx_seq_one_letter_code
_entity_poly.pdbx_strand_id
1 'polypeptide(L)'
;MTQTEHRTLTPDTPEVSVIIPVYNEEAGLTALFTRLYPALDALGTSYEVIFINDGSRDRSPAMLAEQFRKRPDATRVILLNGNYGQHMAILAGFEQSRGQIVITLDADLQNPPEEIGKLVAKMREGYDYVGTIRMQRQDSLWRRKASLMMNRLRERITRIKMTDQGCMLRAYNRQIIDTINRCGEINTFIPALAYTFAQNPVEIDVAHEERFAGESKYSLYSLIRLNFDLVTGFSVVPLQWLSFIGVILSLGSAGLFVLLLIRRFIIGAEVQGVFTLFAITFFLLGVIIFALGLLGEYIGRIYQQVRARPRYLVQTILEERNGQPVAAAPDQQVVQPSIAQQGAQR
;
A
#
# COMPACT_ATOMS: atom_id res chain seq x y z
N MET A 1 -30.80 5.06 -12.11
CA MET A 1 -31.06 3.62 -12.24
C MET A 1 -29.99 3.07 -13.17
N THR A 2 -28.84 2.74 -12.62
CA THR A 2 -27.69 2.23 -13.37
C THR A 2 -27.73 0.73 -13.21
N GLN A 3 -28.01 0.01 -14.29
CA GLN A 3 -28.05 -1.45 -14.30
C GLN A 3 -26.67 -1.97 -13.91
N THR A 4 -26.60 -2.65 -12.77
CA THR A 4 -25.47 -3.50 -12.40
C THR A 4 -25.49 -4.67 -13.38
N GLU A 5 -24.68 -4.61 -14.43
CA GLU A 5 -24.43 -5.77 -15.29
C GLU A 5 -23.78 -6.86 -14.44
N HIS A 6 -24.59 -7.85 -14.03
CA HIS A 6 -24.08 -9.11 -13.52
C HIS A 6 -23.40 -9.80 -14.71
N ARG A 7 -22.08 -9.64 -14.81
CA ARG A 7 -21.26 -10.38 -15.78
C ARG A 7 -21.38 -11.87 -15.43
N THR A 8 -22.16 -12.61 -16.22
CA THR A 8 -22.26 -14.06 -16.18
C THR A 8 -20.85 -14.65 -16.28
N LEU A 9 -20.49 -15.51 -15.33
CA LEU A 9 -19.20 -16.20 -15.27
C LEU A 9 -18.97 -16.93 -16.59
N THR A 10 -17.97 -16.50 -17.36
CA THR A 10 -17.46 -17.30 -18.47
C THR A 10 -16.69 -18.49 -17.90
N PRO A 11 -16.80 -19.69 -18.48
CA PRO A 11 -16.18 -20.92 -17.97
C PRO A 11 -14.65 -20.86 -17.80
N ASP A 12 -13.98 -19.87 -18.39
CA ASP A 12 -12.52 -19.66 -18.33
C ASP A 12 -12.04 -18.74 -17.19
N THR A 13 -12.91 -18.35 -16.25
CA THR A 13 -12.52 -17.42 -15.17
C THR A 13 -12.05 -18.22 -13.95
N PRO A 14 -10.77 -18.11 -13.52
CA PRO A 14 -10.30 -18.84 -12.34
C PRO A 14 -11.06 -18.37 -11.09
N GLU A 15 -11.20 -19.23 -10.09
CA GLU A 15 -11.75 -18.82 -8.79
C GLU A 15 -10.71 -17.99 -8.04
N VAL A 16 -9.43 -18.41 -8.06
CA VAL A 16 -8.34 -17.80 -7.28
C VAL A 16 -7.24 -17.25 -8.19
N SER A 17 -6.79 -16.01 -7.97
CA SER A 17 -5.54 -15.48 -8.52
C SER A 17 -4.53 -15.28 -7.42
N VAL A 18 -3.35 -15.88 -7.54
CA VAL A 18 -2.24 -15.65 -6.61
C VAL A 18 -1.21 -14.73 -7.28
N ILE A 19 -0.92 -13.61 -6.66
CA ILE A 19 -0.06 -12.56 -7.17
C ILE A 19 1.22 -12.54 -6.36
N ILE A 20 2.35 -12.74 -7.06
CA ILE A 20 3.66 -12.87 -6.43
C ILE A 20 4.64 -11.91 -7.09
N PRO A 21 4.98 -10.77 -6.43
CA PRO A 21 6.05 -9.91 -6.90
C PRO A 21 7.41 -10.58 -6.69
N VAL A 22 8.28 -10.50 -7.68
CA VAL A 22 9.60 -11.13 -7.70
C VAL A 22 10.65 -10.08 -8.06
N TYR A 23 11.67 -9.93 -7.20
CA TYR A 23 12.84 -9.10 -7.47
C TYR A 23 14.11 -9.74 -6.90
N ASN A 24 14.96 -10.25 -7.78
CA ASN A 24 16.22 -10.93 -7.44
C ASN A 24 16.06 -12.09 -6.42
N GLU A 25 15.19 -13.05 -6.72
CA GLU A 25 14.86 -14.17 -5.82
C GLU A 25 15.29 -15.54 -6.42
N GLU A 26 16.32 -15.57 -7.28
CA GLU A 26 16.81 -16.78 -7.96
C GLU A 26 16.98 -17.98 -7.01
N ALA A 27 17.53 -17.75 -5.81
CA ALA A 27 17.77 -18.81 -4.82
C ALA A 27 16.48 -19.41 -4.22
N GLY A 28 15.42 -18.61 -4.10
CA GLY A 28 14.16 -19.01 -3.45
C GLY A 28 13.10 -19.58 -4.41
N LEU A 29 13.15 -19.21 -5.69
CA LEU A 29 12.08 -19.53 -6.66
C LEU A 29 11.82 -21.05 -6.80
N THR A 30 12.85 -21.88 -6.83
CA THR A 30 12.66 -23.35 -6.94
C THR A 30 11.91 -23.92 -5.75
N ALA A 31 12.25 -23.47 -4.54
CA ALA A 31 11.57 -23.88 -3.32
C ALA A 31 10.11 -23.35 -3.30
N LEU A 32 9.92 -22.11 -3.75
CA LEU A 32 8.59 -21.51 -3.90
C LEU A 32 7.71 -22.35 -4.82
N PHE A 33 8.17 -22.70 -6.02
CA PHE A 33 7.36 -23.51 -6.95
C PHE A 33 7.03 -24.88 -6.37
N THR A 34 8.00 -25.52 -5.70
CA THR A 34 7.82 -26.86 -5.12
C THR A 34 6.75 -26.89 -4.03
N ARG A 35 6.56 -25.79 -3.29
CA ARG A 35 5.54 -25.68 -2.24
C ARG A 35 4.22 -25.10 -2.75
N LEU A 36 4.30 -24.09 -3.61
CA LEU A 36 3.16 -23.31 -4.09
C LEU A 36 2.19 -24.16 -4.91
N TYR A 37 2.66 -24.84 -5.95
CA TYR A 37 1.77 -25.58 -6.85
C TYR A 37 1.04 -26.73 -6.15
N PRO A 38 1.69 -27.58 -5.33
CA PRO A 38 0.97 -28.60 -4.57
C PRO A 38 -0.06 -28.01 -3.60
N ALA A 39 0.25 -26.88 -2.94
CA ALA A 39 -0.69 -26.21 -2.05
C ALA A 39 -1.93 -25.69 -2.79
N LEU A 40 -1.75 -25.17 -4.02
CA LEU A 40 -2.84 -24.69 -4.86
C LEU A 40 -3.64 -25.83 -5.50
N ASP A 41 -2.96 -26.88 -5.97
CA ASP A 41 -3.60 -28.10 -6.51
C ASP A 41 -4.50 -28.75 -5.45
N ALA A 42 -4.08 -28.74 -4.18
CA ALA A 42 -4.86 -29.27 -3.06
C ALA A 42 -6.16 -28.48 -2.75
N LEU A 43 -6.31 -27.25 -3.26
CA LEU A 43 -7.55 -26.47 -3.07
C LEU A 43 -8.74 -27.06 -3.83
N GLY A 44 -8.48 -27.87 -4.88
CA GLY A 44 -9.52 -28.45 -5.72
C GLY A 44 -10.36 -27.41 -6.48
N THR A 45 -9.78 -26.25 -6.78
CA THR A 45 -10.44 -25.19 -7.56
C THR A 45 -9.54 -24.67 -8.67
N SER A 46 -10.14 -23.97 -9.65
CA SER A 46 -9.41 -23.28 -10.70
C SER A 46 -8.62 -22.11 -10.13
N TYR A 47 -7.33 -22.04 -10.46
CA TYR A 47 -6.47 -20.97 -10.02
C TYR A 47 -5.56 -20.48 -11.14
N GLU A 48 -5.08 -19.26 -11.01
CA GLU A 48 -3.93 -18.77 -11.77
C GLU A 48 -2.88 -18.21 -10.79
N VAL A 49 -1.62 -18.33 -11.16
CA VAL A 49 -0.49 -17.72 -10.47
C VAL A 49 0.13 -16.68 -11.39
N ILE A 50 0.14 -15.44 -10.95
CA ILE A 50 0.70 -14.30 -11.67
C ILE A 50 1.99 -13.89 -10.98
N PHE A 51 3.11 -14.23 -11.59
CA PHE A 51 4.42 -13.73 -11.17
C PHE A 51 4.70 -12.39 -11.82
N ILE A 52 5.07 -11.38 -11.03
CA ILE A 52 5.44 -10.06 -11.54
C ILE A 52 6.92 -9.84 -11.29
N ASN A 53 7.72 -9.92 -12.35
CA ASN A 53 9.13 -9.60 -12.28
C ASN A 53 9.34 -8.08 -12.27
N ASP A 54 9.76 -7.54 -11.14
CA ASP A 54 9.98 -6.10 -10.91
C ASP A 54 11.40 -5.67 -11.33
N GLY A 55 11.78 -6.01 -12.57
CA GLY A 55 13.07 -5.64 -13.14
C GLY A 55 14.28 -6.34 -12.50
N SER A 56 14.17 -7.63 -12.17
CA SER A 56 15.28 -8.43 -11.66
C SER A 56 16.50 -8.42 -12.59
N ARG A 57 17.69 -8.53 -12.00
CA ARG A 57 19.00 -8.55 -12.68
C ARG A 57 19.69 -9.92 -12.64
N ASP A 58 19.13 -10.86 -11.89
CA ASP A 58 19.60 -12.24 -11.77
C ASP A 58 18.85 -13.18 -12.74
N ARG A 59 18.91 -14.50 -12.54
CA ARG A 59 18.21 -15.46 -13.41
C ARG A 59 16.72 -15.63 -13.09
N SER A 60 16.14 -14.84 -12.17
CA SER A 60 14.71 -14.91 -11.83
C SER A 60 13.79 -14.88 -13.06
N PRO A 61 13.96 -13.98 -14.06
CA PRO A 61 13.07 -13.94 -15.22
C PRO A 61 13.14 -15.21 -16.07
N ALA A 62 14.33 -15.81 -16.21
CA ALA A 62 14.52 -17.05 -16.95
C ALA A 62 13.85 -18.23 -16.24
N MET A 63 13.98 -18.32 -14.92
CA MET A 63 13.32 -19.35 -14.11
C MET A 63 11.80 -19.24 -14.16
N LEU A 64 11.27 -18.01 -14.12
CA LEU A 64 9.83 -17.77 -14.29
C LEU A 64 9.34 -18.22 -15.67
N ALA A 65 10.09 -17.94 -16.74
CA ALA A 65 9.76 -18.39 -18.08
C ALA A 65 9.87 -19.91 -18.26
N GLU A 66 10.79 -20.57 -17.56
CA GLU A 66 10.88 -22.04 -17.49
C GLU A 66 9.68 -22.63 -16.75
N GLN A 67 9.27 -22.01 -15.64
CA GLN A 67 8.12 -22.46 -14.86
C GLN A 67 6.81 -22.29 -15.64
N PHE A 68 6.65 -21.15 -16.33
CA PHE A 68 5.54 -20.94 -17.26
C PHE A 68 5.44 -22.05 -18.31
N ARG A 69 6.56 -22.47 -18.91
CA ARG A 69 6.56 -23.58 -19.89
C ARG A 69 6.16 -24.93 -19.29
N LYS A 70 6.36 -25.15 -17.99
CA LYS A 70 5.99 -26.39 -17.30
C LYS A 70 4.50 -26.45 -16.96
N ARG A 71 3.88 -25.31 -16.63
CA ARG A 71 2.46 -25.18 -16.27
C ARG A 71 1.84 -23.93 -16.90
N PRO A 72 1.72 -23.88 -18.25
CA PRO A 72 1.24 -22.68 -18.95
C PRO A 72 -0.23 -22.38 -18.68
N ASP A 73 -1.00 -23.39 -18.31
CA ASP A 73 -2.42 -23.36 -17.96
C ASP A 73 -2.69 -22.62 -16.64
N ALA A 74 -1.76 -22.72 -15.69
CA ALA A 74 -1.91 -22.16 -14.34
C ALA A 74 -0.99 -20.96 -14.06
N THR A 75 -0.02 -20.68 -14.93
CA THR A 75 1.04 -19.69 -14.66
C THR A 75 1.00 -18.56 -15.66
N ARG A 76 1.15 -17.33 -15.19
CA ARG A 76 1.33 -16.13 -16.00
C ARG A 76 2.50 -15.34 -15.45
N VAL A 77 3.28 -14.74 -16.34
CA VAL A 77 4.46 -13.96 -15.95
C VAL A 77 4.39 -12.58 -16.57
N ILE A 78 4.42 -11.56 -15.75
CA ILE A 78 4.45 -10.16 -16.15
C ILE A 78 5.87 -9.65 -15.92
N LEU A 79 6.55 -9.27 -17.00
CA LEU A 79 7.87 -8.66 -16.93
C LEU A 79 7.72 -7.16 -16.99
N LEU A 80 8.06 -6.45 -15.91
CA LEU A 80 8.20 -5.00 -15.93
C LEU A 80 9.53 -4.60 -16.57
N ASN A 81 9.56 -3.46 -17.24
CA ASN A 81 10.79 -2.96 -17.90
C ASN A 81 11.83 -2.38 -16.92
N GLY A 82 11.54 -2.37 -15.62
CA GLY A 82 12.37 -1.78 -14.58
C GLY A 82 11.86 -2.13 -13.19
N ASN A 83 12.59 -1.67 -12.16
CA ASN A 83 12.18 -1.81 -10.77
C ASN A 83 11.32 -0.59 -10.35
N TYR A 84 10.07 -0.88 -10.01
CA TYR A 84 9.06 0.08 -9.55
C TYR A 84 8.68 -0.12 -8.08
N GLY A 85 9.18 -1.20 -7.45
CA GLY A 85 8.89 -1.57 -6.07
C GLY A 85 7.69 -2.51 -5.94
N GLN A 86 7.66 -3.23 -4.83
CA GLN A 86 6.70 -4.30 -4.55
C GLN A 86 5.23 -3.89 -4.69
N HIS A 87 4.85 -2.68 -4.23
CA HIS A 87 3.47 -2.21 -4.33
C HIS A 87 3.02 -1.98 -5.79
N MET A 88 3.91 -1.46 -6.64
CA MET A 88 3.61 -1.27 -8.07
C MET A 88 3.55 -2.60 -8.80
N ALA A 89 4.41 -3.55 -8.45
CA ALA A 89 4.36 -4.91 -8.98
C ALA A 89 3.05 -5.63 -8.60
N ILE A 90 2.57 -5.49 -7.36
CA ILE A 90 1.28 -6.03 -6.92
C ILE A 90 0.13 -5.39 -7.68
N LEU A 91 0.15 -4.07 -7.88
CA LEU A 91 -0.87 -3.39 -8.67
C LEU A 91 -0.89 -3.87 -10.13
N ALA A 92 0.28 -4.09 -10.73
CA ALA A 92 0.36 -4.69 -12.05
C ALA A 92 -0.28 -6.09 -12.09
N GLY A 93 -0.09 -6.87 -11.03
CA GLY A 93 -0.80 -8.13 -10.83
C GLY A 93 -2.32 -7.94 -10.69
N PHE A 94 -2.77 -6.95 -9.92
CA PHE A 94 -4.20 -6.64 -9.72
C PHE A 94 -4.90 -6.30 -11.03
N GLU A 95 -4.30 -5.44 -11.85
CA GLU A 95 -4.84 -5.04 -13.15
C GLU A 95 -4.95 -6.22 -14.13
N GLN A 96 -4.07 -7.21 -14.01
CA GLN A 96 -4.03 -8.38 -14.89
C GLN A 96 -4.75 -9.62 -14.32
N SER A 97 -5.13 -9.60 -13.05
CA SER A 97 -5.79 -10.72 -12.38
C SER A 97 -7.20 -10.98 -12.92
N ARG A 98 -7.59 -12.26 -13.02
CA ARG A 98 -8.87 -12.76 -13.55
C ARG A 98 -9.73 -13.48 -12.50
N GLY A 99 -9.14 -13.86 -11.37
CA GLY A 99 -9.76 -14.55 -10.24
C GLY A 99 -10.85 -13.77 -9.50
N GLN A 100 -11.76 -14.48 -8.86
CA GLN A 100 -12.75 -13.88 -7.95
C GLN A 100 -12.16 -13.56 -6.58
N ILE A 101 -11.25 -14.42 -6.12
CA ILE A 101 -10.45 -14.25 -4.91
C ILE A 101 -9.03 -13.93 -5.37
N VAL A 102 -8.53 -12.76 -5.02
CA VAL A 102 -7.16 -12.34 -5.36
C VAL A 102 -6.32 -12.40 -4.10
N ILE A 103 -5.19 -13.09 -4.16
CA ILE A 103 -4.30 -13.33 -3.02
C ILE A 103 -2.93 -12.78 -3.34
N THR A 104 -2.34 -12.01 -2.44
CA THR A 104 -0.94 -11.57 -2.56
C THR A 104 -0.05 -12.47 -1.72
N LEU A 105 1.14 -12.81 -2.22
CA LEU A 105 2.15 -13.60 -1.51
C LEU A 105 3.55 -13.11 -1.86
N ASP A 106 4.47 -13.08 -0.89
CA ASP A 106 5.87 -12.73 -1.14
C ASP A 106 6.68 -13.94 -1.63
N ALA A 107 7.66 -13.69 -2.50
CA ALA A 107 8.49 -14.75 -3.09
C ALA A 107 9.54 -15.35 -2.13
N ASP A 108 9.74 -14.77 -0.95
CA ASP A 108 10.82 -15.10 -0.01
C ASP A 108 10.52 -16.27 0.95
N LEU A 109 9.36 -16.93 0.75
CA LEU A 109 8.84 -18.05 1.53
C LEU A 109 8.61 -17.78 3.03
N GLN A 110 8.69 -16.53 3.49
CA GLN A 110 8.38 -16.20 4.89
C GLN A 110 6.93 -16.51 5.25
N ASN A 111 6.03 -16.42 4.26
CA ASN A 111 4.65 -16.81 4.41
C ASN A 111 4.45 -18.13 3.63
N PRO A 112 4.27 -19.26 4.32
CA PRO A 112 4.15 -20.56 3.68
C PRO A 112 2.92 -20.60 2.72
N PRO A 113 3.08 -21.03 1.45
CA PRO A 113 1.96 -21.14 0.51
C PRO A 113 0.82 -22.04 0.99
N GLU A 114 1.10 -22.97 1.91
CA GLU A 114 0.12 -23.88 2.50
C GLU A 114 -0.97 -23.13 3.28
N GLU A 115 -0.71 -21.90 3.73
CA GLU A 115 -1.67 -21.07 4.45
C GLU A 115 -2.73 -20.45 3.52
N ILE A 116 -2.51 -20.44 2.20
CA ILE A 116 -3.46 -19.90 1.20
C ILE A 116 -4.85 -20.53 1.37
N GLY A 117 -4.93 -21.82 1.67
CA GLY A 117 -6.19 -22.52 1.87
C GLY A 117 -7.06 -21.93 2.99
N LYS A 118 -6.44 -21.42 4.07
CA LYS A 118 -7.17 -20.76 5.17
C LYS A 118 -7.79 -19.45 4.73
N LEU A 119 -7.06 -18.67 3.91
CA LEU A 119 -7.55 -17.40 3.38
C LEU A 119 -8.72 -17.64 2.43
N VAL A 120 -8.61 -18.61 1.51
CA VAL A 120 -9.69 -18.99 0.58
C VAL A 120 -10.93 -19.44 1.36
N ALA A 121 -10.77 -20.26 2.41
CA ALA A 121 -11.89 -20.69 3.23
C ALA A 121 -12.64 -19.51 3.86
N LYS A 122 -11.91 -18.51 4.40
CA LYS A 122 -12.52 -17.30 4.95
C LYS A 122 -13.20 -16.45 3.87
N MET A 123 -12.59 -16.27 2.71
CA MET A 123 -13.25 -15.57 1.61
C MET A 123 -14.58 -16.23 1.22
N ARG A 124 -14.64 -17.57 1.23
CA ARG A 124 -15.88 -18.33 0.97
C ARG A 124 -16.94 -18.21 2.07
N GLU A 125 -16.56 -17.86 3.30
CA GLU A 125 -17.50 -17.53 4.38
C GLU A 125 -18.22 -16.19 4.15
N GLY A 126 -17.78 -15.37 3.18
CA GLY A 126 -18.39 -14.08 2.84
C GLY A 126 -17.62 -12.85 3.36
N TYR A 127 -16.37 -13.02 3.78
CA TYR A 127 -15.47 -11.88 4.05
C TYR A 127 -14.94 -11.32 2.73
N ASP A 128 -14.85 -10.00 2.63
CA ASP A 128 -14.39 -9.33 1.42
C ASP A 128 -12.88 -8.99 1.44
N TYR A 129 -12.30 -8.94 2.64
CA TYR A 129 -10.88 -8.78 2.89
C TYR A 129 -10.44 -9.72 4.01
N VAL A 130 -9.39 -10.49 3.76
CA VAL A 130 -8.74 -11.36 4.77
C VAL A 130 -7.29 -10.92 4.93
N GLY A 131 -7.03 -10.23 6.05
CA GLY A 131 -5.70 -9.93 6.52
C GLY A 131 -5.09 -11.12 7.27
N THR A 132 -3.77 -11.16 7.36
CA THR A 132 -3.06 -12.17 8.13
C THR A 132 -2.17 -11.54 9.20
N ILE A 133 -2.05 -12.25 10.31
CA ILE A 133 -1.21 -11.89 11.45
C ILE A 133 -0.15 -12.97 11.59
N ARG A 134 1.12 -12.57 11.62
CA ARG A 134 2.22 -13.51 11.84
C ARG A 134 2.17 -14.06 13.26
N MET A 135 2.03 -15.38 13.40
CA MET A 135 2.16 -16.07 14.68
C MET A 135 3.63 -16.06 15.14
N GLN A 136 4.05 -14.97 15.78
CA GLN A 136 5.19 -14.96 16.70
C GLN A 136 5.32 -13.59 17.37
N ARG A 137 5.23 -13.52 18.71
CA ARG A 137 6.04 -12.57 19.51
C ARG A 137 5.99 -12.83 21.01
N GLN A 138 7.11 -13.31 21.54
CA GLN A 138 7.58 -12.92 22.85
C GLN A 138 8.02 -11.44 22.76
N ASP A 139 7.09 -10.51 22.90
CA ASP A 139 7.44 -9.09 23.05
C ASP A 139 7.41 -8.68 24.52
N SER A 140 8.48 -8.00 24.94
CA SER A 140 8.56 -7.34 26.25
C SER A 140 7.33 -6.43 26.47
N LEU A 141 6.75 -6.48 27.67
CA LEU A 141 5.50 -5.79 28.03
C LEU A 141 5.52 -4.28 27.73
N TRP A 142 6.70 -3.65 27.69
CA TRP A 142 6.87 -2.23 27.37
C TRP A 142 6.70 -1.94 25.86
N ARG A 143 7.30 -2.76 24.99
CA ARG A 143 7.11 -2.65 23.53
C ARG A 143 5.65 -2.89 23.14
N ARG A 144 4.97 -3.81 23.83
CA ARG A 144 3.54 -4.09 23.62
C ARG A 144 2.66 -2.87 23.92
N LYS A 145 2.92 -2.13 25.02
CA LYS A 145 2.15 -0.91 25.36
C LYS A 145 2.39 0.24 24.39
N ALA A 146 3.65 0.50 24.01
CA ALA A 146 3.97 1.54 23.03
C ALA A 146 3.35 1.24 21.65
N SER A 147 3.42 -0.02 21.21
CA SER A 147 2.78 -0.50 19.98
C SER A 147 1.26 -0.32 20.03
N LEU A 148 0.60 -0.72 21.13
CA LEU A 148 -0.85 -0.54 21.30
C LEU A 148 -1.28 0.94 21.26
N MET A 149 -0.50 1.85 21.85
CA MET A 149 -0.81 3.28 21.83
C MET A 149 -0.69 3.85 20.41
N MET A 150 0.38 3.49 19.69
CA MET A 150 0.61 3.93 18.32
C MET A 150 -0.44 3.36 17.37
N ASN A 151 -0.81 2.08 17.55
CA ASN A 151 -1.87 1.42 16.80
C ASN A 151 -3.21 2.11 17.03
N ARG A 152 -3.59 2.39 18.29
CA ARG A 152 -4.84 3.11 18.61
C ARG A 152 -4.87 4.54 18.07
N LEU A 153 -3.75 5.26 18.14
CA LEU A 153 -3.66 6.62 17.59
C LEU A 153 -3.83 6.58 16.06
N ARG A 154 -3.16 5.65 15.40
CA ARG A 154 -3.27 5.44 13.95
C ARG A 154 -4.66 4.99 13.54
N GLU A 155 -5.27 4.04 14.24
CA GLU A 155 -6.66 3.60 14.04
C GLU A 155 -7.62 4.78 14.15
N ARG A 156 -7.44 5.67 15.13
CA ARG A 156 -8.31 6.84 15.29
C ARG A 156 -8.12 7.88 14.17
N ILE A 157 -6.90 8.04 13.66
CA ILE A 157 -6.57 9.01 12.60
C ILE A 157 -6.95 8.50 11.20
N THR A 158 -6.68 7.22 10.92
CA THR A 158 -6.84 6.59 9.59
C THR A 158 -8.09 5.75 9.45
N ARG A 159 -8.75 5.38 10.57
CA ARG A 159 -9.88 4.43 10.64
C ARG A 159 -9.56 2.99 10.18
N ILE A 160 -8.29 2.68 9.93
CA ILE A 160 -7.83 1.36 9.48
C ILE A 160 -7.41 0.53 10.69
N LYS A 161 -8.05 -0.62 10.90
CA LYS A 161 -7.68 -1.59 11.94
C LYS A 161 -6.91 -2.74 11.28
N MET A 162 -5.60 -2.58 11.20
CA MET A 162 -4.68 -3.64 10.77
C MET A 162 -3.67 -3.92 11.88
N THR A 163 -3.68 -5.15 12.39
CA THR A 163 -2.83 -5.58 13.51
C THR A 163 -1.39 -5.83 13.05
N ASP A 164 -1.22 -6.44 11.87
CA ASP A 164 0.06 -6.62 11.22
C ASP A 164 0.04 -6.02 9.81
N GLN A 165 0.86 -4.99 9.61
CA GLN A 165 0.99 -4.31 8.32
C GLN A 165 2.10 -4.93 7.46
N GLY A 166 3.02 -5.70 8.05
CA GLY A 166 4.20 -6.20 7.34
C GLY A 166 4.04 -7.56 6.68
N CYS A 167 3.03 -8.36 7.07
CA CYS A 167 2.75 -9.61 6.37
C CYS A 167 2.04 -9.29 5.06
N MET A 168 2.51 -9.75 3.90
CA MET A 168 1.87 -9.48 2.61
C MET A 168 0.92 -10.58 2.14
N LEU A 169 0.83 -11.69 2.88
CA LEU A 169 -0.15 -12.74 2.63
C LEU A 169 -1.56 -12.22 2.93
N ARG A 170 -2.34 -11.86 1.92
CA ARG A 170 -3.70 -11.32 2.10
C ARG A 170 -4.60 -11.75 0.97
N ALA A 171 -5.89 -11.87 1.24
CA ALA A 171 -6.90 -12.16 0.23
C ALA A 171 -7.91 -11.02 0.12
N TYR A 172 -8.35 -10.78 -1.10
CA TYR A 172 -9.22 -9.69 -1.48
C TYR A 172 -10.31 -10.21 -2.41
N ASN A 173 -11.53 -9.69 -2.24
CA ASN A 173 -12.60 -9.89 -3.20
C ASN A 173 -12.29 -9.09 -4.48
N ARG A 174 -12.61 -9.66 -5.64
CA ARG A 174 -12.59 -8.99 -6.95
C ARG A 174 -13.14 -7.55 -6.91
N GLN A 175 -14.24 -7.30 -6.23
CA GLN A 175 -14.84 -5.95 -6.15
C GLN A 175 -13.90 -4.92 -5.51
N ILE A 176 -13.13 -5.32 -4.48
CA ILE A 176 -12.12 -4.46 -3.86
C ILE A 176 -11.00 -4.19 -4.85
N ILE A 177 -10.51 -5.22 -5.55
CA ILE A 177 -9.45 -5.09 -6.55
C ILE A 177 -9.86 -4.19 -7.70
N ASP A 178 -11.06 -4.36 -8.24
CA ASP A 178 -11.59 -3.52 -9.33
C ASP A 178 -11.75 -2.05 -8.88
N THR A 179 -12.09 -1.82 -7.61
CA THR A 179 -12.15 -0.47 -7.04
C THR A 179 -10.75 0.13 -6.92
N ILE A 180 -9.77 -0.64 -6.41
CA ILE A 180 -8.36 -0.22 -6.33
C ILE A 180 -7.79 0.12 -7.71
N ASN A 181 -8.08 -0.70 -8.73
CA ASN A 181 -7.61 -0.47 -10.09
C ASN A 181 -8.20 0.81 -10.71
N ARG A 182 -9.41 1.22 -10.30
CA ARG A 182 -10.00 2.51 -10.69
C ARG A 182 -9.40 3.69 -9.92
N CYS A 183 -8.73 3.45 -8.80
CA CYS A 183 -8.05 4.49 -8.04
C CYS A 183 -6.73 4.86 -8.73
N GLY A 184 -6.59 6.13 -9.11
CA GLY A 184 -5.35 6.66 -9.68
C GLY A 184 -4.26 7.01 -8.65
N GLU A 185 -4.40 6.64 -7.38
CA GLU A 185 -3.51 7.09 -6.31
C GLU A 185 -2.13 6.42 -6.37
N ILE A 186 -1.06 7.19 -6.62
CA ILE A 186 0.26 6.63 -6.96
C ILE A 186 1.01 6.05 -5.75
N ASN A 187 0.78 6.56 -4.53
CA ASN A 187 1.62 6.27 -3.35
C ASN A 187 0.90 5.54 -2.22
N THR A 188 -0.18 4.83 -2.53
CA THR A 188 -1.04 4.28 -1.50
C THR A 188 -0.60 2.89 -1.09
N PHE A 189 -0.39 2.68 0.21
CA PHE A 189 -0.14 1.36 0.79
C PHE A 189 -1.34 0.46 0.50
N ILE A 190 -1.17 -0.47 -0.45
CA ILE A 190 -2.26 -1.27 -1.03
C ILE A 190 -3.15 -1.94 0.03
N PRO A 191 -2.61 -2.60 1.08
CA PRO A 191 -3.46 -3.20 2.11
C PRO A 191 -4.32 -2.18 2.88
N ALA A 192 -3.79 -0.98 3.14
CA ALA A 192 -4.55 0.09 3.78
C ALA A 192 -5.68 0.58 2.87
N LEU A 193 -5.40 0.79 1.58
CA LEU A 193 -6.42 1.20 0.62
C LEU A 193 -7.53 0.15 0.51
N ALA A 194 -7.16 -1.12 0.37
CA ALA A 194 -8.11 -2.22 0.33
C ALA A 194 -8.99 -2.26 1.58
N TYR A 195 -8.41 -2.07 2.77
CA TYR A 195 -9.15 -2.02 4.02
C TYR A 195 -10.19 -0.88 4.04
N THR A 196 -9.91 0.26 3.40
CA THR A 196 -10.89 1.37 3.33
C THR A 196 -12.10 1.06 2.46
N PHE A 197 -11.97 0.12 1.52
CA PHE A 197 -13.09 -0.34 0.67
C PHE A 197 -13.77 -1.60 1.20
N ALA A 198 -13.16 -2.29 2.17
CA ALA A 198 -13.73 -3.47 2.79
C ALA A 198 -14.96 -3.11 3.66
N GLN A 199 -16.03 -3.86 3.50
CA GLN A 199 -17.25 -3.82 4.30
C GLN A 199 -17.22 -4.85 5.41
N ASN A 200 -16.65 -6.04 5.15
CA ASN A 200 -16.55 -7.14 6.09
C ASN A 200 -15.11 -7.72 6.17
N PRO A 201 -14.16 -6.95 6.71
CA PRO A 201 -12.78 -7.40 6.85
C PRO A 201 -12.60 -8.35 8.06
N VAL A 202 -11.74 -9.35 7.90
CA VAL A 202 -11.30 -10.24 8.99
C VAL A 202 -9.78 -10.38 8.99
N GLU A 203 -9.18 -10.65 10.15
CA GLU A 203 -7.78 -11.03 10.29
C GLU A 203 -7.69 -12.47 10.83
N ILE A 204 -6.79 -13.27 10.25
CA ILE A 204 -6.50 -14.63 10.72
C ILE A 204 -5.03 -14.81 11.06
N ASP A 205 -4.75 -15.67 12.02
CA ASP A 205 -3.40 -16.05 12.38
C ASP A 205 -2.83 -17.04 11.36
N VAL A 206 -1.62 -16.75 10.86
CA VAL A 206 -0.89 -17.63 9.93
C VAL A 206 0.51 -17.94 10.45
N ALA A 207 1.03 -19.10 10.07
CA ALA A 207 2.42 -19.46 10.35
C ALA A 207 3.38 -18.48 9.65
N HIS A 208 4.52 -18.23 10.28
CA HIS A 208 5.59 -17.41 9.74
C HIS A 208 6.91 -18.15 9.86
N GLU A 209 7.61 -18.29 8.74
CA GLU A 209 8.90 -18.96 8.66
C GLU A 209 10.03 -17.92 8.54
N GLU A 210 11.24 -18.29 8.95
CA GLU A 210 12.42 -17.48 8.68
C GLU A 210 12.68 -17.41 7.16
N ARG A 211 13.22 -16.28 6.68
CA ARG A 211 13.45 -16.06 5.25
C ARG A 211 14.35 -17.18 4.70
N PHE A 212 13.96 -17.80 3.59
CA PHE A 212 14.75 -18.89 2.99
C PHE A 212 16.14 -18.42 2.54
N ALA A 213 16.27 -17.17 2.05
CA ALA A 213 17.53 -16.52 1.72
C ALA A 213 17.45 -14.98 1.74
N GLY A 214 18.54 -14.29 2.09
CA GLY A 214 18.70 -12.82 1.98
C GLY A 214 18.81 -12.05 3.31
N GLU A 215 19.40 -10.85 3.30
CA GLU A 215 19.51 -9.97 4.48
C GLU A 215 18.32 -9.00 4.61
N SER A 216 17.78 -8.87 5.84
CA SER A 216 16.69 -7.93 6.16
C SER A 216 17.16 -6.47 6.02
N LYS A 217 16.56 -5.73 5.09
CA LYS A 217 16.91 -4.34 4.77
C LYS A 217 16.03 -3.28 5.44
N TYR A 218 15.23 -3.64 6.46
CA TYR A 218 14.38 -2.67 7.16
C TYR A 218 15.09 -2.03 8.35
N SER A 219 15.63 -0.82 8.13
CA SER A 219 16.15 0.03 9.21
C SER A 219 15.02 0.68 10.00
N LEU A 220 15.26 1.00 11.28
CA LEU A 220 14.34 1.77 12.14
C LEU A 220 13.83 3.06 11.47
N TYR A 221 14.67 3.71 10.67
CA TYR A 221 14.32 4.90 9.90
C TYR A 221 13.21 4.62 8.87
N SER A 222 13.27 3.48 8.18
CA SER A 222 12.26 3.05 7.21
C SER A 222 10.88 2.87 7.86
N LEU A 223 10.84 2.31 9.08
CA LEU A 223 9.59 2.12 9.85
C LEU A 223 8.95 3.44 10.28
N ILE A 224 9.76 4.42 10.69
CA ILE A 224 9.27 5.76 11.08
C ILE A 224 8.72 6.48 9.84
N ARG A 225 9.47 6.43 8.73
CA ARG A 225 9.05 7.01 7.45
C ARG A 225 7.73 6.41 6.96
N LEU A 226 7.58 5.09 7.00
CA LEU A 226 6.34 4.40 6.63
C LEU A 226 5.14 4.88 7.44
N ASN A 227 5.27 5.02 8.76
CA ASN A 227 4.17 5.51 9.60
C ASN A 227 3.81 6.97 9.28
N PHE A 228 4.81 7.81 9.02
CA PHE A 228 4.60 9.19 8.59
C PHE A 228 3.89 9.26 7.24
N ASP A 229 4.31 8.42 6.29
CA ASP A 229 3.71 8.31 4.95
C ASP A 229 2.25 7.84 5.00
N LEU A 230 1.92 6.90 5.89
CA LEU A 230 0.56 6.43 6.13
C LEU A 230 -0.34 7.54 6.70
N VAL A 231 0.14 8.23 7.74
CA VAL A 231 -0.67 9.28 8.40
C VAL A 231 -0.91 10.45 7.46
N THR A 232 0.10 10.90 6.73
CA THR A 232 -0.02 12.04 5.80
C THR A 232 -0.69 11.66 4.47
N GLY A 233 -0.57 10.40 4.04
CA GLY A 233 -1.20 9.91 2.82
C GLY A 233 -2.70 9.70 2.95
N PHE A 234 -3.17 9.25 4.12
CA PHE A 234 -4.60 8.92 4.34
C PHE A 234 -5.34 9.94 5.21
N SER A 235 -4.69 11.00 5.68
CA SER A 235 -5.32 11.96 6.59
C SER A 235 -4.79 13.38 6.39
N VAL A 236 -5.72 14.34 6.33
CA VAL A 236 -5.42 15.78 6.39
C VAL A 236 -5.33 16.30 7.83
N VAL A 237 -5.55 15.42 8.81
CA VAL A 237 -5.56 15.77 10.24
C VAL A 237 -4.29 16.50 10.68
N PRO A 238 -3.05 16.06 10.33
CA PRO A 238 -1.84 16.79 10.72
C PRO A 238 -1.84 18.26 10.29
N LEU A 239 -2.34 18.54 9.08
CA LEU A 239 -2.45 19.89 8.55
C LEU A 239 -3.51 20.70 9.33
N GLN A 240 -4.66 20.08 9.66
CA GLN A 240 -5.71 20.73 10.44
C GLN A 240 -5.26 21.08 11.87
N TRP A 241 -4.49 20.19 12.54
CA TRP A 241 -3.92 20.47 13.85
C TRP A 241 -2.97 21.66 13.82
N LEU A 242 -2.13 21.73 12.79
CA LEU A 242 -1.21 22.84 12.60
C LEU A 242 -1.97 24.16 12.38
N SER A 243 -3.03 24.15 11.57
CA SER A 243 -3.91 25.32 11.41
C SER A 243 -4.54 25.75 12.74
N PHE A 244 -5.01 24.79 13.55
CA PHE A 244 -5.60 25.07 14.86
C PHE A 244 -4.59 25.66 15.85
N ILE A 245 -3.37 25.12 15.91
CA ILE A 245 -2.26 25.69 16.70
C ILE A 245 -1.96 27.11 16.24
N GLY A 246 -1.94 27.35 14.92
CA GLY A 246 -1.75 28.69 14.35
C GLY A 246 -2.81 29.69 14.81
N VAL A 247 -4.08 29.29 14.88
CA VAL A 247 -5.17 30.14 15.40
C VAL A 247 -4.95 30.45 16.89
N ILE A 248 -4.60 29.46 17.71
CA ILE A 248 -4.33 29.68 19.14
C ILE A 248 -3.15 30.64 19.34
N LEU A 249 -2.05 30.44 18.60
CA LEU A 249 -0.89 31.32 18.66
C LEU A 249 -1.22 32.74 18.22
N SER A 250 -2.05 32.89 17.16
CA SER A 250 -2.49 34.20 16.68
C SER A 250 -3.35 34.93 17.71
N LEU A 251 -4.33 34.25 18.32
CA LEU A 251 -5.16 34.81 19.39
C LEU A 251 -4.33 35.15 20.63
N GLY A 252 -3.39 34.29 21.01
CA GLY A 252 -2.47 34.54 22.12
C GLY A 252 -1.55 35.73 21.86
N SER A 253 -1.02 35.85 20.64
CA SER A 253 -0.20 36.99 20.20
C SER A 253 -0.99 38.30 20.18
N ALA A 254 -2.24 38.28 19.68
CA ALA A 254 -3.12 39.43 19.71
C ALA A 254 -3.45 39.87 21.16
N GLY A 255 -3.72 38.92 22.05
CA GLY A 255 -3.95 39.19 23.47
C GLY A 255 -2.70 39.78 24.15
N LEU A 256 -1.52 39.21 23.90
CA LEU A 256 -0.25 39.74 24.40
C LEU A 256 0.01 41.16 23.86
N PHE A 257 -0.26 41.41 22.58
CA PHE A 257 -0.11 42.72 21.96
C PHE A 257 -1.00 43.77 22.64
N VAL A 258 -2.28 43.46 22.87
CA VAL A 258 -3.21 44.35 23.59
C VAL A 258 -2.72 44.61 25.02
N LEU A 259 -2.25 43.57 25.72
CA LEU A 259 -1.71 43.70 27.07
C LEU A 259 -0.47 44.62 27.10
N LEU A 260 0.47 44.43 26.18
CA LEU A 260 1.67 45.26 26.07
C LEU A 260 1.33 46.71 25.70
N LEU A 261 0.31 46.92 24.86
CA LEU A 261 -0.18 48.24 24.49
C LEU A 261 -0.80 48.95 25.70
N ILE A 262 -1.68 48.30 26.46
CA ILE A 262 -2.25 48.85 27.70
C ILE A 262 -1.13 49.17 28.69
N ARG A 263 -0.19 48.25 28.89
CA ARG A 263 0.96 48.43 29.79
C ARG A 263 1.82 49.63 29.38
N ARG A 264 2.03 49.83 28.08
CA ARG A 264 2.78 50.97 27.53
C ARG A 264 2.13 52.31 27.86
N PHE A 265 0.80 52.42 27.79
CA PHE A 265 0.09 53.66 28.12
C PHE A 265 -0.01 53.93 29.62
N ILE A 266 -0.02 52.90 30.48
CA ILE A 266 -0.16 53.06 31.94
C ILE A 266 1.21 53.22 32.63
N ILE A 267 2.19 52.36 32.31
CA ILE A 267 3.46 52.23 33.06
C ILE A 267 4.62 52.94 32.34
N GLY A 268 4.51 53.15 31.02
CA GLY A 268 5.55 53.78 30.21
C GLY A 268 6.48 52.78 29.50
N ALA A 269 7.70 53.22 29.15
CA ALA A 269 8.63 52.45 28.33
C ALA A 269 9.50 51.50 29.16
N GLU A 270 9.30 50.18 29.00
CA GLU A 270 10.20 49.16 29.55
C GLU A 270 11.19 48.69 28.47
N VAL A 271 12.49 48.75 28.76
CA VAL A 271 13.58 48.42 27.81
C VAL A 271 14.19 47.03 28.12
N GLN A 272 13.58 46.27 29.03
CA GLN A 272 14.03 44.91 29.37
C GLN A 272 13.21 43.88 28.59
N GLY A 273 13.87 42.83 28.05
CA GLY A 273 13.18 41.73 27.38
C GLY A 273 13.77 41.26 26.05
N VAL A 274 14.93 41.76 25.63
CA VAL A 274 15.58 41.37 24.35
C VAL A 274 15.79 39.85 24.24
N PHE A 275 16.26 39.20 25.32
CA PHE A 275 16.44 37.74 25.34
C PHE A 275 15.12 36.98 25.22
N THR A 276 14.05 37.47 25.88
CA THR A 276 12.71 36.89 25.77
C THR A 276 12.13 37.06 24.37
N LEU A 277 12.35 38.22 23.74
CA LEU A 277 11.95 38.48 22.36
C LEU A 277 12.67 37.54 21.39
N PHE A 278 13.98 37.35 21.53
CA PHE A 278 14.73 36.38 20.72
C PHE A 278 14.23 34.96 20.94
N ALA A 279 14.01 34.53 22.18
CA ALA A 279 13.50 33.20 22.48
C ALA A 279 12.13 32.93 21.82
N ILE A 280 11.18 33.87 21.95
CA ILE A 280 9.87 33.78 21.30
C ILE A 280 10.01 33.78 19.77
N THR A 281 10.87 34.65 19.23
CA THR A 281 11.08 34.77 17.77
C THR A 281 11.65 33.48 17.19
N PHE A 282 12.69 32.91 17.79
CA PHE A 282 13.27 31.65 17.34
C PHE A 282 12.29 30.48 17.47
N PHE A 283 11.49 30.46 18.55
CA PHE A 283 10.44 29.46 18.71
C PHE A 283 9.38 29.55 17.61
N LEU A 284 8.85 30.74 17.34
CA LEU A 284 7.88 30.97 16.27
C LEU A 284 8.45 30.65 14.88
N LEU A 285 9.71 31.01 14.63
CA LEU A 285 10.39 30.68 13.38
C LEU A 285 10.52 29.16 13.20
N GLY A 286 10.84 28.42 14.27
CA GLY A 286 10.85 26.97 14.27
C GLY A 286 9.48 26.37 13.92
N VAL A 287 8.40 26.90 14.50
CA VAL A 287 7.02 26.49 14.19
C VAL A 287 6.67 26.77 12.73
N ILE A 288 7.06 27.92 12.18
CA ILE A 288 6.82 28.29 10.76
C ILE A 288 7.58 27.38 9.81
N ILE A 289 8.87 27.10 10.08
CA ILE A 289 9.67 26.20 9.24
C ILE A 289 9.08 24.78 9.26
N PHE A 290 8.66 24.30 10.44
CA PHE A 290 7.96 23.03 10.56
C PHE A 290 6.64 23.02 9.77
N ALA A 291 5.85 24.09 9.87
CA ALA A 291 4.61 24.25 9.13
C ALA A 291 4.81 24.19 7.61
N LEU A 292 5.81 24.90 7.10
CA LEU A 292 6.19 24.91 5.69
C LEU A 292 6.70 23.54 5.23
N GLY A 293 7.46 22.83 6.07
CA GLY A 293 7.90 21.46 5.78
C GLY A 293 6.72 20.51 5.61
N LEU A 294 5.73 20.58 6.51
CA LEU A 294 4.51 19.78 6.42
C LEU A 294 3.70 20.13 5.16
N LEU A 295 3.53 21.42 4.86
CA LEU A 295 2.83 21.88 3.66
C LEU A 295 3.55 21.43 2.37
N GLY A 296 4.88 21.48 2.36
CA GLY A 296 5.71 20.96 1.27
C GLY A 296 5.49 19.47 1.00
N GLU A 297 5.29 18.66 2.05
CA GLU A 297 4.96 17.24 1.93
C GLU A 297 3.62 17.02 1.18
N TYR A 298 2.57 17.75 1.56
CA TYR A 298 1.27 17.66 0.88
C TYR A 298 1.34 18.18 -0.56
N ILE A 299 2.03 19.31 -0.81
CA ILE A 299 2.24 19.83 -2.17
C ILE A 299 3.02 18.82 -3.02
N GLY A 300 4.05 18.18 -2.45
CA GLY A 300 4.82 17.15 -3.12
C GLY A 300 3.94 15.96 -3.54
N ARG A 301 3.02 15.53 -2.67
CA ARG A 301 2.05 14.46 -2.97
C ARG A 301 1.08 14.87 -4.08
N ILE A 302 0.53 16.09 -4.01
CA ILE A 302 -0.32 16.64 -5.07
C ILE A 302 0.45 16.70 -6.39
N TYR A 303 1.68 17.18 -6.39
CA TYR A 303 2.53 17.26 -7.57
C TYR A 303 2.77 15.87 -8.19
N GLN A 304 3.05 14.85 -7.36
CA GLN A 304 3.20 13.48 -7.84
C GLN A 304 1.91 12.94 -8.47
N GLN A 305 0.76 13.20 -7.84
CA GLN A 305 -0.56 12.79 -8.34
C GLN A 305 -0.93 13.47 -9.67
N VAL A 306 -0.60 14.75 -9.84
CA VAL A 306 -0.94 15.54 -11.04
C VAL A 306 -0.04 15.21 -12.23
N ARG A 307 1.20 14.73 -12.02
CA ARG A 307 2.12 14.39 -13.12
C ARG A 307 1.60 13.31 -14.07
N ALA A 308 0.56 12.56 -13.70
CA ALA A 308 -0.11 11.55 -14.53
C ALA A 308 0.85 10.59 -15.24
N ARG A 309 2.02 10.30 -14.62
CA ARG A 309 2.97 9.33 -15.16
C ARG A 309 2.39 7.93 -14.98
N PRO A 310 2.58 7.04 -15.96
CA PRO A 310 2.18 5.65 -15.78
C PRO A 310 2.90 5.06 -14.57
N ARG A 311 2.16 4.30 -13.75
CA ARG A 311 2.60 3.77 -12.45
C ARG A 311 3.74 2.76 -12.60
N TYR A 312 3.71 2.02 -13.71
CA TYR A 312 4.70 1.05 -14.11
C TYR A 312 4.60 0.86 -15.63
N LEU A 313 5.58 0.19 -16.24
CA LEU A 313 5.52 -0.18 -17.65
C LEU A 313 5.79 -1.68 -17.82
N VAL A 314 4.82 -2.37 -18.42
CA VAL A 314 4.96 -3.80 -18.74
C VAL A 314 5.75 -3.93 -20.03
N GLN A 315 6.81 -4.72 -19.99
CA GLN A 315 7.63 -5.05 -21.13
C GLN A 315 7.02 -6.23 -21.92
N THR A 316 6.68 -7.30 -21.22
CA THR A 316 6.19 -8.55 -21.82
C THR A 316 5.25 -9.25 -20.85
N ILE A 317 4.18 -9.85 -21.36
CA ILE A 317 3.33 -10.79 -20.63
C ILE A 317 3.49 -12.16 -21.27
N LEU A 318 3.87 -13.16 -20.47
CA LEU A 318 3.84 -14.57 -20.84
C LEU A 318 2.52 -15.15 -20.32
N GLU A 319 1.65 -15.56 -21.23
CA GLU A 319 0.39 -16.21 -20.90
C GLU A 319 -0.02 -17.20 -22.00
N GLU A 320 -0.84 -18.17 -21.64
CA GLU A 320 -1.48 -19.04 -22.63
C GLU A 320 -2.77 -18.37 -23.13
N ARG A 321 -2.90 -18.23 -24.46
CA ARG A 321 -4.10 -17.68 -25.09
C ARG A 321 -4.59 -18.68 -26.13
N ASN A 322 -5.82 -19.17 -25.98
CA ASN A 322 -6.43 -20.19 -26.85
C ASN A 322 -5.60 -21.50 -26.96
N GLY A 323 -4.98 -21.95 -25.85
CA GLY A 323 -4.19 -23.18 -25.84
C GLY A 323 -2.81 -23.07 -26.50
N GLN A 324 -2.32 -21.85 -26.73
CA GLN A 324 -0.97 -21.60 -27.24
C GLN A 324 -0.22 -20.60 -26.34
N PRO A 325 1.07 -20.84 -26.01
CA PRO A 325 1.88 -19.87 -25.30
C PRO A 325 2.09 -18.61 -26.16
N VAL A 326 1.70 -17.44 -25.66
CA VAL A 326 1.88 -16.15 -26.34
C VAL A 326 2.74 -15.24 -25.46
N ALA A 327 3.76 -14.65 -26.06
CA ALA A 327 4.43 -13.48 -25.50
C ALA A 327 3.78 -12.23 -26.10
N ALA A 328 2.88 -11.61 -25.36
CA ALA A 328 2.16 -10.42 -25.83
C ALA A 328 2.87 -9.14 -25.34
N ALA A 329 2.99 -8.16 -26.24
CA ALA A 329 3.18 -6.77 -25.82
C ALA A 329 1.84 -6.29 -25.23
N PRO A 330 1.83 -5.49 -24.14
CA PRO A 330 0.59 -5.06 -23.53
C PRO A 330 -0.20 -4.17 -24.50
N ASP A 331 -1.52 -4.38 -24.58
CA ASP A 331 -2.43 -3.34 -25.09
C ASP A 331 -2.35 -2.16 -24.11
N GLN A 332 -1.50 -1.18 -24.41
CA GLN A 332 -1.45 0.07 -23.66
C GLN A 332 -2.69 0.91 -23.99
N GLN A 333 -3.86 0.47 -23.52
CA GLN A 333 -4.97 1.39 -23.30
C GLN A 333 -4.58 2.28 -22.13
N VAL A 334 -3.92 3.38 -22.45
CA VAL A 334 -3.72 4.50 -21.55
C VAL A 334 -5.11 4.97 -21.12
N VAL A 335 -5.58 4.53 -19.95
CA VAL A 335 -6.73 5.15 -19.29
C VAL A 335 -6.26 6.52 -18.85
N GLN A 336 -6.34 7.49 -19.78
CA GLN A 336 -6.24 8.89 -19.45
C GLN A 336 -7.39 9.20 -18.49
N PRO A 337 -7.14 9.72 -17.28
CA PRO A 337 -8.22 10.26 -16.48
C PRO A 337 -8.84 11.40 -17.30
N SER A 338 -10.13 11.31 -17.60
CA SER A 338 -10.85 12.32 -18.38
C SER A 338 -11.00 13.60 -17.54
N ILE A 339 -9.93 14.37 -17.44
CA ILE A 339 -9.97 15.75 -16.92
C ILE A 339 -9.88 16.68 -18.14
N ALA A 340 -10.90 16.63 -18.98
CA ALA A 340 -11.23 17.66 -19.96
C ALA A 340 -12.59 17.33 -20.57
N GLN A 341 -13.65 17.97 -20.06
CA GLN A 341 -14.86 18.43 -20.78
C GLN A 341 -16.04 18.68 -19.82
N GLN A 342 -15.82 19.45 -18.75
CA GLN A 342 -16.89 20.17 -18.06
C GLN A 342 -16.35 21.54 -17.64
N GLY A 343 -16.17 22.42 -18.63
CA GLY A 343 -15.69 23.78 -18.40
C GLY A 343 -15.93 24.75 -19.57
N ALA A 344 -16.53 24.28 -20.67
CA ALA A 344 -16.89 25.11 -21.80
C ALA A 344 -18.38 24.92 -22.11
N GLN A 345 -19.23 25.34 -21.18
CA GLN A 345 -20.64 25.72 -21.39
C GLN A 345 -21.24 26.07 -20.02
N ARG A 346 -20.99 27.30 -19.57
CA ARG A 346 -21.95 28.13 -18.84
C ARG A 346 -21.39 29.53 -18.65
#